data_AF-A0A2R6FRS5-F1
#
_entry.id   AF-A0A2R6FRS5-F1
#
_cell.length_a   1.000
_cell.length_b   1.000
_cell.length_c   1.000
_cell.angle_alpha   90.00
_cell.angle_beta   90.00
_cell.angle_gamma   90.00
#
_symmetry.space_group_name_H-M   'P 1'
#
loop_
_entity.id
_entity.type
_entity.pdbx_description
1 polymer ?
#
loop_
_entity_poly.entity_id
_entity_poly.type
_entity_poly.pdbx_seq_one_letter_code
_entity_poly.pdbx_strand_id
1 'polypeptide(L)'
;MTARPTTDAGTTPPTVEAVPLAETGIPAEICETEVVEGFSIREIVDPAFDTDWTGYDIDPQYTHPGESGDREAGLADEAVVVGHEHDGRARAYPVSVLWHHEIVNDTFGGPLIVTYCSICRTGVVAERRVDGEPTRFGVSGQLWKPPDRYITASAKAGKAFGADRWNASDLPRVIDGANLVMYDERTRSFWSQAIAEAICGPMTGTRLSIVPSTLTSWGEWRATHPETAVLLPPPHSSVGLP
;
A
#
# COMPACT_ATOMS: atom_id res chain seq x y z
N MET A 1 -68.85 -5.75 4.81
CA MET A 1 -67.85 -6.07 5.85
C MET A 1 -66.91 -7.12 5.29
N THR A 2 -65.79 -6.72 4.70
CA THR A 2 -64.75 -7.62 4.20
C THR A 2 -63.60 -7.61 5.17
N ALA A 3 -63.28 -8.77 5.75
CA ALA A 3 -62.20 -8.93 6.70
C ALA A 3 -60.84 -8.71 6.01
N ARG A 4 -59.94 -7.97 6.68
CA ARG A 4 -58.53 -7.83 6.27
C ARG A 4 -57.81 -9.16 6.47
N PRO A 5 -56.90 -9.56 5.57
CA PRO A 5 -56.05 -10.72 5.81
C PRO A 5 -55.03 -10.38 6.91
N THR A 6 -54.86 -11.32 7.83
CA THR A 6 -53.85 -11.31 8.89
C THR A 6 -52.47 -11.42 8.26
N THR A 7 -51.60 -10.46 8.54
CA THR A 7 -50.17 -10.53 8.21
C THR A 7 -49.53 -11.64 9.04
N ASP A 8 -49.05 -12.68 8.37
CA ASP A 8 -48.25 -13.73 8.97
C ASP A 8 -46.90 -13.12 9.41
N ALA A 9 -46.72 -12.99 10.72
CA ALA A 9 -45.50 -12.51 11.35
C ALA A 9 -44.69 -13.74 11.74
N GLY A 10 -43.73 -14.15 10.90
CA GLY A 10 -43.05 -15.42 11.19
C GLY A 10 -41.80 -15.77 10.40
N THR A 11 -41.20 -14.88 9.61
CA THR A 11 -39.93 -15.19 8.94
C THR A 11 -38.86 -14.20 9.38
N THR A 12 -38.06 -14.59 10.36
CA THR A 12 -36.74 -13.99 10.58
C THR A 12 -35.99 -14.07 9.25
N PRO A 13 -35.50 -12.96 8.68
CA PRO A 13 -34.66 -13.01 7.49
C PRO A 13 -33.51 -13.98 7.75
N PRO A 14 -33.13 -14.84 6.77
CA PRO A 14 -31.99 -15.70 6.96
C PRO A 14 -30.79 -14.84 7.34
N THR A 15 -30.13 -15.20 8.45
CA THR A 15 -28.83 -14.66 8.81
C THR A 15 -27.90 -15.04 7.66
N VAL A 16 -27.55 -14.06 6.83
CA VAL A 16 -26.49 -14.24 5.84
C VAL A 16 -25.20 -14.27 6.65
N GLU A 17 -24.66 -15.45 6.90
CA GLU A 17 -23.29 -15.57 7.40
C GLU A 17 -22.41 -14.78 6.43
N ALA A 18 -21.68 -13.80 6.97
CA ALA A 18 -20.77 -13.00 6.17
C ALA A 18 -19.68 -13.95 5.68
N VAL A 19 -19.75 -14.31 4.40
CA VAL A 19 -18.68 -15.04 3.72
C VAL A 19 -17.37 -14.29 3.98
N PRO A 20 -16.39 -14.93 4.66
CA PRO A 20 -15.10 -14.31 4.93
C PRO A 20 -14.53 -13.74 3.65
N LEU A 21 -13.92 -12.55 3.72
CA LEU A 21 -13.48 -11.84 2.52
C LEU A 21 -12.55 -12.70 1.64
N ALA A 22 -11.73 -13.56 2.25
CA ALA A 22 -10.88 -14.53 1.56
C ALA A 22 -11.63 -15.49 0.64
N GLU A 23 -12.83 -15.94 1.01
CA GLU A 23 -13.67 -16.86 0.21
C GLU A 23 -14.27 -16.19 -1.04
N THR A 24 -14.12 -14.86 -1.18
CA THR A 24 -14.46 -14.14 -2.43
C THR A 24 -13.26 -13.92 -3.37
N GLY A 25 -12.07 -14.42 -2.99
CA GLY A 25 -10.83 -14.30 -3.75
C GLY A 25 -10.61 -15.42 -4.78
N ILE A 26 -9.71 -15.16 -5.73
CA ILE A 26 -9.18 -16.16 -6.68
C ILE A 26 -7.64 -16.11 -6.59
N PRO A 27 -6.95 -17.18 -6.15
CA PRO A 27 -7.50 -18.44 -5.61
C PRO A 27 -8.15 -18.26 -4.23
N ALA A 28 -9.05 -19.16 -3.87
CA ALA A 28 -9.73 -19.16 -2.57
C ALA A 28 -8.84 -19.72 -1.44
N GLU A 29 -7.79 -20.46 -1.81
CA GLU A 29 -6.91 -21.22 -0.93
C GLU A 29 -5.73 -20.39 -0.38
N ILE A 30 -5.75 -19.06 -0.54
CA ILE A 30 -4.66 -18.19 -0.06
C ILE A 30 -4.42 -18.30 1.46
N CYS A 31 -5.44 -18.68 2.24
CA CYS A 31 -5.28 -18.86 3.68
C CYS A 31 -4.54 -20.16 4.06
N GLU A 32 -4.31 -21.06 3.11
CA GLU A 32 -3.59 -22.31 3.30
C GLU A 32 -2.16 -22.23 2.75
N THR A 33 -1.75 -21.09 2.19
CA THR A 33 -0.41 -20.91 1.63
C THR A 33 0.57 -20.34 2.66
N GLU A 34 1.85 -20.55 2.40
CA GLU A 34 2.94 -19.93 3.14
C GLU A 34 3.48 -18.69 2.41
N VAL A 35 4.26 -17.89 3.14
CA VAL A 35 5.06 -16.82 2.53
C VAL A 35 6.06 -17.47 1.58
N VAL A 36 6.15 -16.97 0.35
CA VAL A 36 7.09 -17.48 -0.64
C VAL A 36 8.52 -17.09 -0.24
N GLU A 37 9.33 -18.08 0.17
CA GLU A 37 10.75 -17.87 0.49
C GLU A 37 11.56 -17.46 -0.76
N GLY A 38 12.53 -16.56 -0.58
CA GLY A 38 13.41 -16.13 -1.68
C GLY A 38 12.70 -15.31 -2.78
N PHE A 39 11.53 -14.74 -2.49
CA PHE A 39 10.85 -13.83 -3.41
C PHE A 39 11.70 -12.59 -3.67
N SER A 40 11.80 -12.16 -4.94
CA SER A 40 12.77 -11.14 -5.35
C SER A 40 12.41 -9.72 -4.89
N ILE A 41 11.12 -9.46 -4.63
CA ILE A 41 10.64 -8.19 -4.08
C ILE A 41 10.78 -8.25 -2.57
N ARG A 42 11.47 -7.26 -2.00
CA ARG A 42 11.71 -7.17 -0.56
C ARG A 42 11.30 -5.82 -0.04
N GLU A 43 10.56 -5.80 1.07
CA GLU A 43 10.17 -4.57 1.74
C GLU A 43 11.38 -3.78 2.25
N ILE A 44 11.23 -2.46 2.35
CA ILE A 44 12.17 -1.60 3.07
C ILE A 44 11.83 -1.67 4.57
N VAL A 45 12.82 -2.03 5.38
CA VAL A 45 12.67 -2.25 6.84
C VAL A 45 13.34 -1.18 7.69
N ASP A 46 14.31 -0.48 7.13
CA ASP A 46 15.00 0.66 7.75
C ASP A 46 15.19 1.75 6.68
N PRO A 47 14.19 2.63 6.49
CA PRO A 47 14.21 3.65 5.47
C PRO A 47 15.11 4.84 5.86
N ALA A 48 16.04 5.20 4.98
CA ALA A 48 16.83 6.41 5.07
C ALA A 48 16.22 7.53 4.22
N PHE A 49 16.35 8.77 4.67
CA PHE A 49 15.79 9.95 4.01
C PHE A 49 16.80 11.09 3.97
N ASP A 50 16.73 11.91 2.93
CA ASP A 50 17.41 13.20 2.84
C ASP A 50 16.50 14.19 2.08
N THR A 51 16.91 15.43 1.92
CA THR A 51 16.17 16.49 1.20
C THR A 51 16.12 16.28 -0.32
N ASP A 52 17.06 15.52 -0.88
CA ASP A 52 17.17 15.18 -2.29
C ASP A 52 18.03 13.91 -2.47
N TRP A 53 18.15 13.40 -3.70
CA TRP A 53 19.08 12.33 -4.07
C TRP A 53 20.46 12.85 -4.49
N THR A 54 20.65 14.17 -4.54
CA THR A 54 21.95 14.77 -4.87
C THR A 54 23.04 14.28 -3.91
N GLY A 55 24.18 13.88 -4.48
CA GLY A 55 25.32 13.36 -3.74
C GLY A 55 25.24 11.86 -3.46
N TYR A 56 24.16 11.17 -3.82
CA TYR A 56 24.02 9.71 -3.65
C TYR A 56 24.29 8.97 -4.96
N ASP A 57 24.90 7.79 -4.87
CA ASP A 57 24.98 6.84 -5.98
C ASP A 57 23.68 6.04 -6.01
N ILE A 58 22.89 6.23 -7.06
CA ILE A 58 21.55 5.64 -7.20
C ILE A 58 21.60 4.60 -8.30
N ASP A 59 21.20 3.37 -7.98
CA ASP A 59 21.10 2.31 -8.98
C ASP A 59 20.14 2.75 -10.11
N PRO A 60 20.53 2.62 -11.39
CA PRO A 60 19.69 3.01 -12.54
C PRO A 60 18.33 2.32 -12.58
N GLN A 61 18.13 1.22 -11.84
CA GLN A 61 16.81 0.63 -11.70
C GLN A 61 15.81 1.58 -11.01
N TYR A 62 16.24 2.57 -10.21
CA TYR A 62 15.35 3.50 -9.51
C TYR A 62 15.16 4.84 -10.22
N THR A 63 15.95 5.12 -11.26
CA THR A 63 15.89 6.38 -12.03
C THR A 63 14.96 6.25 -13.23
N HIS A 64 14.47 7.38 -13.74
CA HIS A 64 13.62 7.39 -14.94
C HIS A 64 14.40 6.89 -16.16
N PRO A 65 13.77 6.24 -17.16
CA PRO A 65 14.45 5.90 -18.41
C PRO A 65 15.15 7.12 -19.03
N GLY A 66 16.46 6.98 -19.25
CA GLY A 66 17.31 8.04 -19.80
C GLY A 66 18.01 8.91 -18.75
N GLU A 67 17.65 8.80 -17.47
CA GLU A 67 18.40 9.41 -16.37
C GLU A 67 19.58 8.53 -15.97
N SER A 68 20.77 9.12 -15.91
CA SER A 68 21.91 8.52 -15.23
C SER A 68 21.68 8.56 -13.72
N GLY A 69 22.14 7.54 -12.98
CA GLY A 69 22.30 7.59 -11.52
C GLY A 69 23.41 8.54 -11.05
N ASP A 70 23.64 9.62 -11.81
CA ASP A 70 24.68 10.60 -11.58
C ASP A 70 24.40 11.34 -10.27
N ARG A 71 25.42 11.44 -9.42
CA ARG A 71 25.34 12.05 -8.09
C ARG A 71 25.10 13.56 -8.17
N GLU A 72 25.41 14.19 -9.30
CA GLU A 72 25.13 15.63 -9.49
C GLU A 72 23.64 15.89 -9.77
N ALA A 73 22.92 14.90 -10.29
CA ALA A 73 21.48 14.97 -10.49
C ALA A 73 20.76 14.57 -9.20
N GLY A 74 19.85 15.42 -8.73
CA GLY A 74 18.89 15.05 -7.70
C GLY A 74 17.79 14.14 -8.24
N LEU A 75 16.77 13.89 -7.41
CA LEU A 75 15.54 13.29 -7.90
C LEU A 75 14.89 14.26 -8.89
N ALA A 76 14.56 13.79 -10.09
CA ALA A 76 13.93 14.63 -11.11
C ALA A 76 12.59 15.20 -10.64
N ASP A 77 12.29 16.43 -11.02
CA ASP A 77 11.06 17.11 -10.60
C ASP A 77 9.81 16.38 -11.14
N GLU A 78 9.92 15.67 -12.25
CA GLU A 78 8.86 14.85 -12.84
C GLU A 78 8.66 13.50 -12.12
N ALA A 79 9.58 13.09 -11.26
CA ALA A 79 9.49 11.80 -10.57
C ALA A 79 8.19 11.73 -9.74
N VAL A 80 7.49 10.60 -9.84
CA VAL A 80 6.22 10.41 -9.13
C VAL A 80 6.50 10.05 -7.68
N VAL A 81 5.89 10.77 -6.75
CA VAL A 81 6.04 10.53 -5.31
C VAL A 81 4.68 10.36 -4.64
N VAL A 82 4.67 9.50 -3.62
CA VAL A 82 3.62 9.47 -2.60
C VAL A 82 4.09 10.40 -1.47
N GLY A 83 3.40 11.53 -1.30
CA GLY A 83 3.60 12.45 -0.20
C GLY A 83 2.73 12.10 1.00
N HIS A 84 3.27 12.22 2.21
CA HIS A 84 2.51 12.11 3.45
C HIS A 84 2.92 13.23 4.42
N GLU A 85 1.92 13.85 5.03
CA GLU A 85 2.08 14.93 6.02
C GLU A 85 1.64 14.47 7.40
N HIS A 86 2.41 14.85 8.42
CA HIS A 86 2.06 14.62 9.81
C HIS A 86 2.65 15.71 10.70
N ASP A 87 1.81 16.35 11.52
CA ASP A 87 2.20 17.43 12.44
C ASP A 87 3.06 18.53 11.79
N GLY A 88 2.68 18.97 10.59
CA GLY A 88 3.37 20.04 9.85
C GLY A 88 4.73 19.64 9.25
N ARG A 89 5.11 18.36 9.33
CA ARG A 89 6.27 17.80 8.61
C ARG A 89 5.78 16.96 7.44
N ALA A 90 6.64 16.77 6.44
CA ALA A 90 6.33 16.02 5.25
C ALA A 90 7.40 14.97 4.92
N ARG A 91 6.98 13.85 4.33
CA ARG A 91 7.85 12.88 3.67
C ARG A 91 7.32 12.52 2.28
N ALA A 92 8.25 12.20 1.39
CA ALA A 92 7.98 11.72 0.05
C ALA A 92 8.57 10.31 -0.15
N TYR A 93 7.80 9.44 -0.78
CA TYR A 93 8.17 8.08 -1.12
C TYR A 93 8.09 7.91 -2.64
N PRO A 94 9.23 7.88 -3.36
CA PRO A 94 9.22 7.78 -4.82
C PRO A 94 8.60 6.47 -5.28
N VAL A 95 7.67 6.54 -6.22
CA VAL A 95 6.98 5.36 -6.78
C VAL A 95 7.97 4.45 -7.50
N SER A 96 9.08 4.99 -8.03
CA SER A 96 10.15 4.19 -8.61
C SER A 96 10.83 3.25 -7.60
N VAL A 97 10.94 3.66 -6.33
CA VAL A 97 11.45 2.80 -5.24
C VAL A 97 10.38 1.81 -4.82
N LEU A 98 9.15 2.30 -4.61
CA LEU A 98 8.01 1.46 -4.25
C LEU A 98 7.70 0.40 -5.31
N TRP A 99 7.98 0.66 -6.58
CA TRP A 99 7.82 -0.31 -7.67
C TRP A 99 8.63 -1.59 -7.45
N HIS A 100 9.82 -1.48 -6.86
CA HIS A 100 10.73 -2.63 -6.65
C HIS A 100 10.61 -3.27 -5.27
N HIS A 101 10.08 -2.52 -4.29
CA HIS A 101 10.05 -2.95 -2.89
C HIS A 101 8.65 -3.15 -2.32
N GLU A 102 7.65 -2.54 -2.96
CA GLU A 102 6.20 -2.59 -2.70
C GLU A 102 5.72 -2.18 -1.29
N ILE A 103 6.59 -2.22 -0.29
CA ILE A 103 6.31 -1.89 1.11
C ILE A 103 7.50 -1.10 1.70
N VAL A 104 7.19 -0.02 2.40
CA VAL A 104 8.12 0.71 3.28
C VAL A 104 7.57 0.69 4.70
N ASN A 105 8.31 0.09 5.63
CA ASN A 105 8.02 0.12 7.06
C ASN A 105 8.69 1.34 7.69
N ASP A 106 7.92 2.39 7.91
CA ASP A 106 8.43 3.66 8.43
C ASP A 106 7.94 3.94 9.87
N THR A 107 8.50 4.98 10.48
CA THR A 107 8.20 5.52 11.81
C THR A 107 7.76 6.99 11.77
N PHE A 108 7.56 7.57 10.58
CA PHE A 108 7.12 8.95 10.43
C PHE A 108 5.71 9.18 10.97
N GLY A 109 5.59 10.05 11.98
CA GLY A 109 4.31 10.32 12.64
C GLY A 109 3.75 9.14 13.44
N GLY A 110 4.56 8.10 13.66
CA GLY A 110 4.14 6.83 14.26
C GLY A 110 4.47 5.63 13.37
N PRO A 111 4.01 4.41 13.74
CA PRO A 111 4.21 3.23 12.91
C PRO A 111 3.46 3.37 11.59
N LEU A 112 4.15 3.70 10.52
CA LEU A 112 3.59 3.95 9.20
C LEU A 112 3.96 2.81 8.24
N ILE A 113 3.05 2.43 7.36
CA ILE A 113 3.33 1.59 6.19
C ILE A 113 2.90 2.33 4.93
N VAL A 114 3.82 2.41 3.97
CA VAL A 114 3.56 2.91 2.61
C VAL A 114 3.62 1.72 1.68
N THR A 115 2.57 1.50 0.91
CA THR A 115 2.44 0.33 0.04
C THR A 115 2.13 0.74 -1.38
N TYR A 116 2.61 -0.04 -2.33
CA TYR A 116 2.32 0.11 -3.75
C TYR A 116 2.50 -1.22 -4.46
N CYS A 117 1.47 -1.69 -5.17
CA CYS A 117 1.57 -2.87 -6.01
C CYS A 117 1.96 -2.46 -7.44
N SER A 118 3.10 -2.94 -7.92
CA SER A 118 3.65 -2.61 -9.23
C SER A 118 2.75 -3.04 -10.40
N ILE A 119 2.07 -4.17 -10.26
CA ILE A 119 1.14 -4.71 -11.26
C ILE A 119 -0.18 -3.93 -11.27
N CYS A 120 -0.72 -3.67 -10.08
CA CYS A 120 -2.02 -3.04 -9.89
C CYS A 120 -1.96 -1.51 -9.91
N ARG A 121 -0.74 -0.95 -9.95
CA ARG A 121 -0.48 0.48 -10.00
C ARG A 121 -1.17 1.23 -8.86
N THR A 122 -1.34 0.58 -7.72
CA THR A 122 -2.21 1.03 -6.63
C THR A 122 -1.43 1.07 -5.33
N GLY A 123 -1.55 2.15 -4.58
CA GLY A 123 -0.93 2.30 -3.27
C GLY A 123 -1.89 2.74 -2.17
N VAL A 124 -1.48 2.47 -0.93
CA VAL A 124 -2.18 2.80 0.31
C VAL A 124 -1.13 3.20 1.36
N VAL A 125 -1.40 4.25 2.12
CA VAL A 125 -0.64 4.63 3.32
C VAL A 125 -1.49 4.39 4.56
N ALA A 126 -0.97 3.67 5.54
CA ALA A 126 -1.72 3.31 6.74
C ALA A 126 -0.83 3.26 7.98
N GLU A 127 -1.46 3.26 9.15
CA GLU A 127 -0.79 2.90 10.40
C GLU A 127 -0.57 1.38 10.47
N ARG A 128 0.67 0.94 10.68
CA ARG A 128 1.03 -0.49 10.84
C ARG A 128 0.85 -0.99 12.28
N ARG A 129 -0.32 -0.68 12.85
CA ARG A 129 -0.75 -1.22 14.14
C ARG A 129 -1.72 -2.36 13.91
N VAL A 130 -1.39 -3.50 14.48
CA VAL A 130 -2.26 -4.69 14.53
C VAL A 130 -2.62 -4.88 15.98
N ASP A 131 -3.90 -4.92 16.32
CA ASP A 131 -4.37 -5.01 17.72
C ASP A 131 -3.72 -3.97 18.65
N GLY A 132 -3.62 -2.72 18.18
CA GLY A 132 -2.97 -1.61 18.89
C GLY A 132 -1.44 -1.62 18.88
N GLU A 133 -0.80 -2.75 18.61
CA GLU A 133 0.65 -2.92 18.66
C GLU A 133 1.33 -2.70 17.29
N PRO A 134 2.44 -1.96 17.22
CA PRO A 134 3.22 -1.82 15.99
C PRO A 134 3.77 -3.18 15.52
N THR A 135 3.71 -3.43 14.23
CA THR A 135 4.39 -4.59 13.59
C THR A 135 5.06 -4.15 12.30
N ARG A 136 5.99 -4.95 11.79
CA ARG A 136 6.44 -4.84 10.40
C ARG A 136 5.56 -5.67 9.50
N PHE A 137 5.48 -5.23 8.25
CA PHE A 137 4.84 -5.93 7.17
C PHE A 137 5.87 -6.32 6.12
N GLY A 138 5.77 -7.53 5.60
CA GLY A 138 6.57 -8.01 4.47
C GLY A 138 5.70 -8.39 3.27
N VAL A 139 6.36 -8.60 2.14
CA VAL A 139 5.73 -9.07 0.90
C VAL A 139 5.57 -10.59 0.98
N SER A 140 4.36 -11.12 0.80
CA SER A 140 4.12 -12.58 0.92
C SER A 140 4.50 -13.39 -0.34
N GLY A 141 4.66 -12.72 -1.48
CA GLY A 141 4.76 -13.37 -2.80
C GLY A 141 3.41 -13.86 -3.37
N GLN A 142 2.31 -13.65 -2.63
CA GLN A 142 0.96 -14.00 -3.06
C GLN A 142 0.25 -12.77 -3.65
N LEU A 143 -0.71 -13.04 -4.56
CA LEU A 143 -1.60 -12.01 -5.11
C LEU A 143 -3.04 -12.37 -4.75
N TRP A 144 -3.86 -11.36 -4.45
CA TRP A 144 -5.27 -11.56 -4.13
C TRP A 144 -6.13 -10.46 -4.75
N LYS A 145 -7.22 -10.88 -5.39
CA LYS A 145 -8.16 -9.97 -6.05
C LYS A 145 -9.41 -9.74 -5.20
N PRO A 146 -9.58 -8.56 -4.58
CA PRO A 146 -10.86 -8.18 -3.95
C PRO A 146 -12.00 -8.09 -4.97
N PRO A 147 -13.26 -8.23 -4.54
CA PRO A 147 -14.38 -7.88 -5.41
C PRO A 147 -14.35 -6.38 -5.79
N ASP A 148 -14.62 -6.05 -7.05
CA ASP A 148 -14.55 -4.69 -7.64
C ASP A 148 -15.19 -3.59 -6.77
N ARG A 149 -16.29 -3.93 -6.07
CA ARG A 149 -17.02 -2.99 -5.18
C ARG A 149 -16.16 -2.43 -4.05
N TYR A 150 -15.24 -3.21 -3.50
CA TYR A 150 -14.39 -2.78 -2.37
C TYR A 150 -13.27 -1.85 -2.85
N ILE A 151 -12.69 -2.15 -4.01
CA ILE A 151 -11.68 -1.30 -4.64
C ILE A 151 -12.28 0.02 -5.08
N THR A 152 -13.43 -0.03 -5.75
CA THR A 152 -14.14 1.19 -6.19
C THR A 152 -14.52 2.06 -4.99
N ALA A 153 -14.96 1.46 -3.88
CA ALA A 153 -15.26 2.19 -2.66
C ALA A 153 -14.02 2.82 -2.02
N SER A 154 -12.89 2.09 -1.98
CA SER A 154 -11.63 2.58 -1.42
C SER A 154 -11.06 3.73 -2.25
N ALA A 155 -11.06 3.60 -3.58
CA ALA A 155 -10.68 4.66 -4.51
C ALA A 155 -11.55 5.91 -4.35
N LYS A 156 -12.89 5.74 -4.36
CA LYS A 156 -13.84 6.86 -4.19
C LYS A 156 -13.70 7.57 -2.84
N ALA A 157 -13.29 6.83 -1.80
CA ALA A 157 -13.06 7.37 -0.47
C ALA A 157 -11.67 8.01 -0.30
N GLY A 158 -10.83 8.07 -1.35
CA GLY A 158 -9.46 8.58 -1.27
C GLY A 158 -8.53 7.71 -0.44
N LYS A 159 -8.91 6.44 -0.20
CA LYS A 159 -8.15 5.49 0.63
C LYS A 159 -7.09 4.72 -0.15
N ALA A 160 -7.21 4.70 -1.47
CA ALA A 160 -6.24 4.12 -2.38
C ALA A 160 -5.98 5.10 -3.53
N PHE A 161 -4.74 5.18 -3.99
CA PHE A 161 -4.34 6.00 -5.13
C PHE A 161 -3.77 5.12 -6.25
N GLY A 162 -3.94 5.56 -7.49
CA GLY A 162 -3.39 4.89 -8.67
C GLY A 162 -2.26 5.71 -9.30
N ALA A 163 -1.13 5.09 -9.63
CA ALA A 163 0.04 5.76 -10.23
C ALA A 163 0.66 4.90 -11.35
N ASP A 164 1.03 5.49 -12.48
CA ASP A 164 2.08 4.87 -13.31
C ASP A 164 3.43 5.13 -12.65
N ARG A 165 4.40 4.23 -12.84
CA ARG A 165 5.75 4.36 -12.28
C ARG A 165 6.39 5.71 -12.60
N TRP A 166 6.07 6.28 -13.75
CA TRP A 166 6.71 7.49 -14.29
C TRP A 166 5.74 8.64 -14.56
N ASN A 167 4.44 8.43 -14.37
CA ASN A 167 3.46 9.46 -14.64
C ASN A 167 2.41 9.52 -13.53
N ALA A 168 2.35 10.68 -12.87
CA ALA A 168 1.34 11.01 -11.87
C ALA A 168 -0.04 11.34 -12.50
N SER A 169 -0.08 11.60 -13.81
CA SER A 169 -1.19 12.17 -14.56
C SER A 169 -1.67 11.28 -15.71
N ASP A 170 -2.68 10.45 -15.42
CA ASP A 170 -3.93 10.34 -16.20
C ASP A 170 -4.87 9.34 -15.50
N LEU A 171 -5.71 9.88 -14.60
CA LEU A 171 -6.82 9.23 -13.90
C LEU A 171 -6.46 8.08 -12.94
N PRO A 172 -7.11 7.98 -11.77
CA PRO A 172 -6.91 6.88 -10.82
C PRO A 172 -7.63 5.64 -11.36
N ARG A 173 -7.06 4.97 -12.36
CA ARG A 173 -7.36 3.55 -12.48
C ARG A 173 -6.60 2.87 -11.36
N VAL A 174 -7.26 2.77 -10.22
CA VAL A 174 -6.98 1.69 -9.28
C VAL A 174 -7.28 0.41 -10.07
N ILE A 175 -6.23 -0.21 -10.60
CA ILE A 175 -6.37 -1.42 -11.42
C ILE A 175 -6.44 -2.58 -10.45
N ASP A 176 -7.56 -3.27 -10.44
CA ASP A 176 -7.71 -4.49 -9.66
C ASP A 176 -7.17 -5.69 -10.46
N GLY A 177 -5.86 -5.89 -10.38
CA GLY A 177 -5.08 -6.83 -11.20
C GLY A 177 -4.59 -8.08 -10.45
N ALA A 178 -5.15 -8.36 -9.27
CA ALA A 178 -4.60 -9.20 -8.21
C ALA A 178 -3.53 -8.44 -7.40
N ASN A 179 -3.97 -7.87 -6.28
CA ASN A 179 -3.21 -6.92 -5.48
C ASN A 179 -2.21 -7.65 -4.58
N LEU A 180 -1.16 -6.92 -4.20
CA LEU A 180 -0.20 -7.34 -3.19
C LEU A 180 -0.91 -7.88 -1.95
N VAL A 181 -0.52 -9.08 -1.54
CA VAL A 181 -0.83 -9.63 -0.22
C VAL A 181 0.37 -9.40 0.67
N MET A 182 0.15 -8.65 1.74
CA MET A 182 1.17 -8.41 2.76
C MET A 182 1.02 -9.46 3.86
N TYR A 183 2.07 -9.70 4.62
CA TYR A 183 1.95 -10.41 5.89
C TYR A 183 2.50 -9.55 7.03
N ASP A 184 1.95 -9.66 8.23
CA ASP A 184 2.56 -9.04 9.41
C ASP A 184 3.45 -10.04 10.16
N GLU A 185 4.64 -9.60 10.59
CA GLU A 185 5.61 -10.48 11.25
C GLU A 185 5.12 -11.04 12.58
N ARG A 186 4.27 -10.29 13.31
CA ARG A 186 3.87 -10.62 14.69
C ARG A 186 2.81 -11.72 14.76
N THR A 187 1.76 -11.61 13.95
CA THR A 187 0.62 -12.54 13.97
C THR A 187 0.63 -13.49 12.79
N ARG A 188 1.49 -13.24 11.79
CA ARG A 188 1.56 -14.00 10.54
C ARG A 188 0.24 -14.01 9.77
N SER A 189 -0.60 -13.00 9.97
CA SER A 189 -1.83 -12.84 9.21
C SER A 189 -1.51 -12.30 7.82
N PHE A 190 -2.33 -12.64 6.82
CA PHE A 190 -2.24 -12.08 5.48
C PHE A 190 -3.24 -10.94 5.32
N TRP A 191 -2.81 -9.88 4.65
CA TRP A 191 -3.52 -8.63 4.53
C TRP A 191 -3.64 -8.21 3.08
N SER A 192 -4.86 -7.85 2.68
CA SER A 192 -5.07 -7.18 1.41
C SER A 192 -4.56 -5.75 1.50
N GLN A 193 -3.55 -5.43 0.68
CA GLN A 193 -2.97 -4.09 0.60
C GLN A 193 -4.04 -3.04 0.22
N ALA A 194 -4.82 -3.30 -0.81
CA ALA A 194 -5.66 -2.29 -1.44
C ALA A 194 -6.87 -1.82 -0.60
N ILE A 195 -7.28 -2.62 0.40
CA ILE A 195 -8.35 -2.25 1.33
C ILE A 195 -7.88 -2.19 2.79
N ALA A 196 -6.59 -2.47 3.02
CA ALA A 196 -5.94 -2.49 4.32
C ALA A 196 -6.66 -3.39 5.36
N GLU A 197 -7.03 -4.62 4.96
CA GLU A 197 -7.77 -5.57 5.81
C GLU A 197 -7.10 -6.94 5.83
N ALA A 198 -7.04 -7.57 7.00
CA ALA A 198 -6.58 -8.94 7.16
C ALA A 198 -7.59 -9.90 6.53
N ILE A 199 -7.13 -10.71 5.58
CA ILE A 199 -7.93 -11.68 4.85
C ILE A 199 -7.74 -13.11 5.37
N CYS A 200 -6.58 -13.42 5.96
CA CYS A 200 -6.28 -14.74 6.53
C CYS A 200 -5.49 -14.63 7.83
N GLY A 201 -5.56 -15.67 8.66
CA GLY A 201 -4.81 -15.77 9.91
C GLY A 201 -5.51 -15.13 11.11
N PRO A 202 -4.83 -15.03 12.26
CA PRO A 202 -5.42 -14.62 13.54
C PRO A 202 -6.15 -13.27 13.54
N MET A 203 -5.76 -12.36 12.65
CA MET A 203 -6.31 -11.00 12.60
C MET A 203 -7.44 -10.82 11.58
N THR A 204 -7.92 -11.88 10.93
CA THR A 204 -8.94 -11.83 9.86
C THR A 204 -10.11 -10.89 10.19
N GLY A 205 -10.46 -10.01 9.25
CA GLY A 205 -11.51 -8.99 9.39
C GLY A 205 -11.05 -7.69 10.08
N THR A 206 -9.83 -7.67 10.64
CA THR A 206 -9.24 -6.45 11.20
C THR A 206 -8.77 -5.52 10.08
N ARG A 207 -8.94 -4.21 10.27
CA ARG A 207 -8.49 -3.18 9.33
C ARG A 207 -7.39 -2.32 9.90
N LEU A 208 -6.43 -1.95 9.06
CA LEU A 208 -5.47 -0.90 9.36
C LEU A 208 -6.12 0.48 9.17
N SER A 209 -5.64 1.45 9.93
CA SER A 209 -6.09 2.84 9.82
C SER A 209 -5.38 3.52 8.66
N ILE A 210 -6.07 3.71 7.55
CA ILE A 210 -5.54 4.43 6.37
C ILE A 210 -5.43 5.92 6.71
N VAL A 211 -4.26 6.51 6.40
CA VAL A 211 -3.96 7.92 6.64
C VAL A 211 -3.88 8.69 5.31
N PRO A 212 -4.10 10.02 5.30
CA PRO A 212 -4.06 10.80 4.08
C PRO A 212 -2.69 10.76 3.40
N SER A 213 -2.68 10.64 2.08
CA SER A 213 -1.48 10.73 1.24
C SER A 213 -1.80 11.40 -0.08
N THR A 214 -0.80 12.04 -0.68
CA THR A 214 -0.92 12.77 -1.94
C THR A 214 -0.05 12.09 -2.99
N LEU A 215 -0.61 11.77 -4.15
CA LEU A 215 0.17 11.35 -5.31
C LEU A 215 0.38 12.56 -6.22
N THR A 216 1.64 12.90 -6.50
CA THR A 216 2.02 14.08 -7.29
C THR A 216 3.44 13.90 -7.84
N SER A 217 3.94 14.86 -8.60
CA SER A 217 5.35 14.90 -8.98
C SER A 217 6.21 15.45 -7.83
N TRP A 218 7.50 15.12 -7.84
CA TRP A 218 8.45 15.58 -6.84
C TRP A 218 8.58 17.11 -6.83
N GLY A 219 8.62 17.73 -8.01
CA GLY A 219 8.69 19.19 -8.17
C GLY A 219 7.47 19.91 -7.57
N GLU A 220 6.26 19.39 -7.79
CA GLU A 220 5.04 19.93 -7.19
C GLU A 220 5.00 19.72 -5.67
N TRP A 221 5.41 18.54 -5.21
CA TRP A 221 5.47 18.23 -3.78
C TRP A 221 6.44 19.14 -3.03
N ARG A 222 7.68 19.28 -3.52
CA ARG A 222 8.71 20.11 -2.87
C ARG A 222 8.39 21.60 -2.94
N ALA A 223 7.66 22.06 -3.96
CA ALA A 223 7.21 23.44 -4.05
C ALA A 223 6.22 23.82 -2.92
N THR A 224 5.43 22.84 -2.47
CA THR A 224 4.46 23.01 -1.37
C THR A 224 5.02 22.58 -0.01
N HIS A 225 6.04 21.72 -0.01
CA HIS A 225 6.70 21.16 1.18
C HIS A 225 8.23 21.29 1.09
N PRO A 226 8.80 22.50 1.19
CA PRO A 226 10.24 22.72 0.96
C PRO A 226 11.15 22.01 1.98
N GLU A 227 10.63 21.70 3.17
CA GLU A 227 11.34 20.98 4.24
C GLU A 227 11.09 19.47 4.21
N THR A 228 10.42 18.94 3.17
CA THR A 228 10.15 17.51 3.05
C THR A 228 11.45 16.72 2.93
N ALA A 229 11.46 15.51 3.49
CA ALA A 229 12.51 14.53 3.20
C ALA A 229 11.98 13.48 2.22
N VAL A 230 12.82 13.02 1.30
CA VAL A 230 12.51 11.98 0.31
C VAL A 230 13.27 10.70 0.64
N LEU A 231 12.60 9.57 0.47
CA LEU A 231 13.18 8.24 0.67
C LEU A 231 14.37 8.02 -0.27
N LEU A 232 15.49 7.56 0.29
CA LEU A 232 16.63 7.10 -0.48
C LEU A 232 16.45 5.60 -0.82
N PRO A 233 16.69 5.17 -2.06
CA PRO A 233 16.62 3.75 -2.40
C PRO A 233 17.78 2.95 -1.76
N PRO A 234 17.69 1.62 -1.72
CA PRO A 234 18.85 0.77 -1.46
C PRO A 234 20.04 1.11 -2.38
N PRO A 235 21.29 1.00 -1.87
CA PRO A 235 21.66 0.44 -0.57
C PRO A 235 21.54 1.41 0.61
N HIS A 236 21.10 2.66 0.40
CA HIS A 236 21.03 3.67 1.46
C HIS A 236 19.90 3.39 2.45
N SER A 237 18.78 2.83 1.97
CA SER A 237 17.77 2.17 2.80
C SER A 237 18.02 0.67 2.88
N SER A 238 17.74 0.05 4.03
CA SER A 238 17.86 -1.40 4.20
C SER A 238 16.58 -2.14 3.84
N VAL A 239 16.73 -3.31 3.21
CA VAL A 239 15.63 -4.21 2.85
C VAL A 239 15.56 -5.41 3.79
N GLY A 240 14.40 -6.07 3.84
CA GLY A 240 14.19 -7.31 4.59
C GLY A 240 15.19 -8.41 4.21
N LEU A 241 15.41 -9.33 5.15
CA LEU A 241 16.25 -10.51 4.89
C LEU A 241 15.58 -11.39 3.82
N PRO A 242 16.36 -12.05 2.95
CA PRO A 242 15.85 -13.00 1.97
C PRO A 242 15.25 -14.26 2.62
#